data_AF-A0A1T4YLR5-F1
#
_entry.id   AF-A0A1T4YLR5-F1
#
_cell.length_a   1.000
_cell.length_b   1.000
_cell.length_c   1.000
_cell.angle_alpha   90.00
_cell.angle_beta   90.00
_cell.angle_gamma   90.00
#
_symmetry.space_group_name_H-M   'P 1'
#
loop_
_entity.id
_entity.type
_entity.pdbx_description
1 polymer ?
#
loop_
_entity_poly.entity_id
_entity_poly.type
_entity_poly.pdbx_seq_one_letter_code
_entity_poly.pdbx_strand_id
1 'polypeptide(L)'
;MKSFNKLIELLNEMKDIDVWGDKKDGLSENEKEYLDRIPTQNPYGLIGLIFGGIAFAFGPQYGFIPVITLIFCIVTLFTYDKEREDNPWPFYVGIMLSLIGLIMFIIGEVHQLIL
;
A
#
# COMPACT_ATOMS: atom_id res chain seq x y z
N MET A 1 9.02 9.06 19.35
CA MET A 1 9.72 9.45 18.10
C MET A 1 10.89 8.52 17.77
N LYS A 2 11.87 8.29 18.66
CA LYS A 2 13.03 7.41 18.36
C LYS A 2 12.64 6.00 17.88
N SER A 3 11.66 5.36 18.52
CA SER A 3 11.19 4.02 18.11
C SER A 3 10.40 4.03 16.79
N PHE A 4 9.66 5.10 16.50
CA PHE A 4 8.93 5.25 15.23
C PHE A 4 9.89 5.43 14.06
N ASN A 5 10.91 6.27 14.22
CA ASN A 5 11.93 6.47 13.19
C ASN A 5 12.68 5.16 12.88
N LYS A 6 13.01 4.35 13.90
CA LYS A 6 13.59 3.01 13.71
C LYS A 6 12.67 2.06 12.96
N LEU A 7 11.36 2.13 13.19
CA LEU A 7 10.39 1.33 12.45
C LEU A 7 10.34 1.73 10.98
N ILE A 8 10.32 3.03 10.68
CA ILE A 8 10.34 3.53 9.29
C ILE A 8 11.65 3.16 8.60
N GLU A 9 12.79 3.29 9.29
CA GLU A 9 14.10 2.85 8.80
C GLU A 9 14.09 1.36 8.43
N LEU A 10 13.58 0.51 9.32
CA LEU A 10 13.43 -0.94 9.07
C LEU A 10 12.48 -1.25 7.90
N LEU A 11 11.36 -0.53 7.78
CA LEU A 11 10.44 -0.67 6.65
C LEU A 11 11.09 -0.23 5.33
N ASN A 12 11.89 0.85 5.35
CA ASN A 12 12.62 1.30 4.17
C ASN A 12 13.71 0.30 3.76
N GLU A 13 14.43 -0.30 4.71
CA GLU A 13 15.39 -1.38 4.41
C GLU A 13 14.69 -2.58 3.76
N MET A 14 13.50 -2.94 4.22
CA MET A 14 12.70 -4.02 3.61
C MET A 14 12.13 -3.66 2.22
N LYS A 15 12.07 -2.38 1.85
CA LYS A 15 11.64 -1.90 0.52
C LYS A 15 12.68 -2.21 -0.57
N ASP A 16 13.96 -2.08 -0.22
CA ASP A 16 15.10 -2.30 -1.11
C ASP A 16 15.47 -3.80 -1.25
N ILE A 17 14.85 -4.68 -0.46
CA ILE A 17 14.90 -6.12 -0.73
C ILE A 17 14.09 -6.33 -2.00
N ASP A 18 14.77 -6.61 -3.10
CA ASP A 18 14.19 -6.75 -4.43
C ASP A 18 13.24 -7.95 -4.51
N VAL A 19 12.02 -7.79 -3.98
CA VAL A 19 10.97 -8.83 -3.96
C VAL A 19 10.58 -9.25 -5.38
N TRP A 20 10.90 -8.43 -6.38
CA TRP A 20 10.51 -8.64 -7.77
C TRP A 20 11.64 -9.17 -8.67
N GLY A 21 12.84 -9.39 -8.12
CA GLY A 21 13.99 -9.88 -8.87
C GLY A 21 14.54 -8.85 -9.84
N ASP A 22 15.83 -9.02 -10.16
CA ASP A 22 16.71 -8.08 -10.86
C ASP A 22 16.06 -7.44 -12.12
N LYS A 23 15.31 -6.35 -11.92
CA LYS A 23 14.45 -5.74 -12.95
C LYS A 23 15.23 -5.21 -14.15
N LYS A 24 16.56 -5.11 -14.04
CA LYS A 24 17.45 -4.51 -15.04
C LYS A 24 18.32 -5.53 -15.76
N ASP A 25 18.24 -6.80 -15.38
CA ASP A 25 19.07 -7.84 -15.97
C ASP A 25 18.53 -8.23 -17.35
N GLY A 26 19.36 -8.07 -18.38
CA GLY A 26 18.98 -8.32 -19.78
C GLY A 26 18.32 -7.17 -20.55
N LEU A 27 18.12 -5.99 -19.93
CA LEU A 27 17.60 -4.81 -20.61
C LEU A 27 18.69 -4.03 -21.37
N SER A 28 18.35 -3.48 -22.53
CA SER A 28 19.19 -2.53 -23.25
C SER A 28 19.28 -1.19 -22.51
N GLU A 29 20.34 -0.41 -22.76
CA GLU A 29 20.55 0.88 -22.09
C GLU A 29 19.37 1.87 -22.30
N ASN A 30 18.74 1.84 -23.47
CA ASN A 30 17.56 2.67 -23.76
C ASN A 30 16.33 2.25 -22.92
N GLU A 31 16.17 0.95 -22.65
CA GLU A 31 15.06 0.42 -21.85
C GLU A 31 15.27 0.72 -20.36
N LYS A 32 16.51 0.64 -19.88
CA LYS A 32 16.86 1.07 -18.51
C LYS A 32 16.58 2.56 -18.33
N GLU A 33 16.99 3.39 -19.27
CA GLU A 33 16.77 4.84 -19.21
C GLU A 33 15.28 5.21 -19.29
N TYR A 34 14.48 4.43 -20.02
CA TYR A 34 13.02 4.59 -20.04
C TYR A 34 12.37 4.18 -18.72
N LEU A 35 12.77 3.04 -18.13
CA LEU A 35 12.25 2.58 -16.84
C LEU A 35 12.62 3.51 -15.68
N ASP A 36 13.83 4.07 -15.71
CA ASP A 36 14.28 5.04 -14.70
C ASP A 36 13.51 6.37 -14.75
N ARG A 37 12.79 6.64 -15.85
CA ARG A 37 11.88 7.80 -15.97
C ARG A 37 10.46 7.51 -15.46
N ILE A 38 10.12 6.25 -15.18
CA ILE A 38 8.80 5.89 -14.67
C ILE A 38 8.85 5.96 -13.14
N PRO A 39 7.97 6.75 -12.49
CA PRO A 39 7.91 6.82 -11.05
C PRO A 39 7.68 5.42 -10.47
N THR A 40 8.57 5.01 -9.57
CA THR A 40 8.49 3.68 -8.97
C THR A 40 7.24 3.54 -8.12
N GLN A 41 6.71 2.32 -8.03
CA GLN A 41 5.60 2.04 -7.14
C GLN A 41 6.15 1.58 -5.80
N ASN A 42 5.67 2.19 -4.71
CA ASN A 42 5.99 1.72 -3.39
C ASN A 42 5.26 0.37 -3.15
N PRO A 43 5.98 -0.72 -2.82
CA PRO A 43 5.39 -2.04 -2.65
C PRO A 43 4.35 -2.08 -1.51
N TYR A 44 4.57 -1.32 -0.43
CA TYR A 44 3.58 -1.18 0.64
C TYR A 44 2.32 -0.47 0.17
N GLY A 45 2.43 0.47 -0.76
CA GLY A 45 1.29 1.12 -1.38
C GLY A 45 0.43 0.12 -2.15
N LEU A 46 1.06 -0.79 -2.90
CA LEU A 46 0.36 -1.87 -3.60
C LEU A 46 -0.34 -2.84 -2.64
N ILE A 47 0.37 -3.27 -1.59
CA ILE A 47 -0.19 -4.14 -0.55
C ILE A 47 -1.38 -3.43 0.14
N GLY A 48 -1.21 -2.15 0.46
CA GLY A 48 -2.24 -1.31 1.06
C GLY A 48 -3.48 -1.17 0.17
N LEU A 49 -3.30 -1.06 -1.14
CA LEU A 49 -4.38 -1.06 -2.12
C LEU A 49 -5.15 -2.39 -2.11
N ILE A 50 -4.45 -3.53 -2.16
CA ILE A 50 -5.07 -4.86 -2.13
C ILE A 50 -5.85 -5.05 -0.83
N PHE A 51 -5.23 -4.74 0.32
CA PHE A 51 -5.89 -4.82 1.61
C PHE A 51 -7.04 -3.83 1.74
N GLY A 52 -6.98 -2.67 1.08
CA GLY A 52 -8.08 -1.72 0.97
C GLY A 52 -9.28 -2.35 0.26
N GLY A 53 -9.05 -3.05 -0.85
CA GLY A 53 -10.09 -3.80 -1.55
C GLY A 53 -10.74 -4.88 -0.68
N ILE A 54 -9.92 -5.66 0.05
CA ILE A 54 -10.40 -6.67 1.00
C ILE A 54 -11.20 -6.02 2.14
N ALA A 55 -10.71 -4.90 2.67
CA ALA A 55 -11.39 -4.13 3.72
C ALA A 55 -12.71 -3.55 3.25
N PHE A 56 -12.81 -3.09 2.01
CA PHE A 56 -14.06 -2.62 1.43
C PHE A 56 -15.07 -3.77 1.27
N ALA A 57 -14.65 -4.91 0.71
CA ALA A 57 -15.54 -6.04 0.44
C ALA A 57 -16.02 -6.74 1.72
N PHE A 58 -15.10 -7.02 2.66
CA PHE A 58 -15.37 -7.85 3.84
C PHE A 58 -15.43 -7.06 5.15
N GLY A 59 -14.90 -5.84 5.19
CA GLY A 59 -14.94 -4.99 6.37
C GLY A 59 -16.35 -4.67 6.89
N PRO A 60 -17.37 -4.52 6.04
CA PRO A 60 -18.74 -4.32 6.49
C PRO A 60 -19.31 -5.48 7.32
N GLN A 61 -18.80 -6.70 7.12
CA GLN A 61 -19.11 -7.85 7.97
C GLN A 61 -18.14 -7.98 9.16
N TYR A 62 -16.87 -7.61 8.94
CA TYR A 62 -15.79 -7.77 9.91
C TYR A 62 -15.06 -6.44 10.13
N GLY A 63 -15.58 -5.60 11.02
CA GLY A 63 -15.07 -4.23 11.24
C GLY A 63 -13.61 -4.12 11.67
N PHE A 64 -12.99 -5.20 12.17
CA PHE A 64 -11.56 -5.20 12.50
C PHE A 64 -10.66 -5.18 11.25
N ILE A 65 -11.11 -5.72 10.11
CA ILE A 65 -10.36 -5.75 8.85
C ILE A 65 -10.00 -4.33 8.40
N PRO A 66 -10.96 -3.40 8.19
CA PRO A 66 -10.64 -2.04 7.75
C PRO A 66 -9.82 -1.27 8.77
N VAL A 67 -9.96 -1.53 10.08
CA VAL A 67 -9.13 -0.88 11.12
C VAL A 67 -7.66 -1.29 10.98
N ILE A 68 -7.38 -2.59 10.83
CA ILE A 68 -6.01 -3.07 10.63
C ILE A 68 -5.43 -2.53 9.32
N THR A 69 -6.21 -2.54 8.23
CA THR A 69 -5.76 -1.98 6.94
C THR A 69 -5.46 -0.49 7.04
N LEU A 70 -6.28 0.30 7.75
CA LEU A 70 -6.00 1.72 7.96
C LEU A 70 -4.70 1.95 8.73
N ILE A 71 -4.47 1.21 9.81
CA ILE A 71 -3.21 1.29 10.57
C ILE A 71 -2.03 0.96 9.67
N PHE A 72 -2.12 -0.13 8.90
CA PHE A 72 -1.08 -0.53 7.95
C PHE A 72 -0.80 0.58 6.94
N CYS A 73 -1.82 1.08 6.23
CA CYS A 73 -1.66 2.11 5.20
C CYS A 73 -1.12 3.42 5.79
N ILE A 74 -1.57 3.84 6.98
CA ILE A 74 -1.08 5.07 7.63
C ILE A 74 0.38 4.92 8.03
N VAL A 75 0.77 3.81 8.67
CA VAL A 75 2.16 3.59 9.11
C VAL A 75 3.09 3.48 7.90
N THR A 76 2.67 2.75 6.87
CA THR A 76 3.48 2.55 5.67
C THR A 76 3.49 3.76 4.72
N LEU A 77 2.51 4.66 4.80
CA LEU A 77 2.56 5.94 4.07
C LEU A 77 3.79 6.78 4.45
N PHE A 78 4.34 6.62 5.67
CA PHE A 78 5.57 7.30 6.06
C PHE A 78 6.85 6.69 5.45
N THR A 79 6.75 5.56 4.75
CA THR A 79 7.84 4.97 3.93
C THR A 79 7.86 5.54 2.51
N TYR A 80 6.90 6.41 2.21
CA TYR A 80 6.83 7.16 0.97
C TYR A 80 8.07 8.02 0.80
N ASP A 81 8.85 7.72 -0.24
CA ASP A 81 10.03 8.51 -0.60
C ASP A 81 9.68 9.47 -1.73
N LYS A 82 9.55 10.75 -1.39
CA LYS A 82 9.26 11.82 -2.35
C LYS A 82 10.45 12.13 -3.26
N GLU A 83 11.67 11.79 -2.83
CA GLU A 83 12.90 12.04 -3.60
C GLU A 83 13.13 10.98 -4.69
N ARG A 84 12.65 9.74 -4.48
CA ARG A 84 12.65 8.66 -5.49
C ARG A 84 11.41 8.66 -6.41
N GLU A 85 10.59 9.72 -6.38
CA GLU A 85 9.33 9.83 -7.14
C GLU A 85 8.37 8.64 -6.94
N ASP A 86 8.28 8.07 -5.73
CA ASP A 86 7.31 7.01 -5.50
C ASP A 86 5.88 7.54 -5.78
N ASN A 87 4.99 6.69 -6.32
CA ASN A 87 3.58 7.05 -6.52
C ASN A 87 2.78 6.85 -5.22
N PRO A 88 2.18 7.92 -4.62
CA PRO A 88 1.43 7.80 -3.36
C PRO A 88 -0.01 7.31 -3.56
N TRP A 89 -0.54 7.32 -4.78
CA TRP A 89 -1.93 7.00 -5.07
C TRP A 89 -2.42 5.66 -4.51
N PRO A 90 -1.65 4.56 -4.58
CA PRO A 90 -2.10 3.27 -4.03
C PRO A 90 -2.43 3.33 -2.53
N PHE A 91 -1.68 4.11 -1.75
CA PHE A 91 -1.98 4.32 -0.33
C PHE A 91 -3.30 5.06 -0.14
N TYR A 92 -3.52 6.15 -0.87
CA TYR A 92 -4.75 6.93 -0.74
C TYR A 92 -5.98 6.12 -1.10
N VAL A 93 -5.91 5.33 -2.18
CA VAL A 93 -7.01 4.45 -2.58
C VAL A 93 -7.24 3.37 -1.52
N GLY A 94 -6.18 2.74 -1.01
CA GLY A 94 -6.28 1.75 0.07
C GLY A 94 -6.94 2.31 1.34
N ILE A 95 -6.57 3.53 1.74
CA ILE A 95 -7.17 4.23 2.89
C ILE A 95 -8.65 4.52 2.62
N MET A 96 -8.99 5.08 1.46
CA MET A 96 -10.38 5.40 1.10
C MET A 96 -11.27 4.16 1.12
N LEU A 97 -10.84 3.07 0.49
CA LEU A 97 -11.59 1.81 0.47
C LEU A 97 -11.79 1.24 1.87
N SER A 98 -10.77 1.30 2.73
CA SER A 98 -10.87 0.86 4.12
C SER A 98 -11.84 1.72 4.93
N LEU A 99 -11.84 3.05 4.73
CA LEU A 99 -12.79 3.95 5.39
C LEU A 99 -14.22 3.64 4.97
N ILE A 100 -14.48 3.38 3.68
CA ILE A 100 -15.81 3.01 3.20
C ILE A 100 -16.26 1.71 3.87
N GLY A 101 -15.41 0.67 3.88
CA GLY A 101 -15.71 -0.59 4.56
C GLY A 101 -16.01 -0.43 6.05
N LEU A 102 -15.26 0.44 6.74
CA LEU A 102 -15.49 0.75 8.16
C LEU A 102 -16.80 1.52 8.39
N ILE A 103 -17.09 2.51 7.55
CA ILE A 103 -18.33 3.29 7.65
C ILE A 103 -19.53 2.36 7.47
N MET A 104 -19.52 1.50 6.45
CA MET A 104 -20.56 0.52 6.20
C MET A 104 -20.78 -0.42 7.39
N PHE A 105 -19.70 -0.90 8.02
CA PHE A 105 -19.78 -1.68 9.26
C PHE A 105 -20.50 -0.91 10.39
N ILE A 106 -20.16 0.37 10.58
CA ILE A 106 -20.74 1.21 11.65
C ILE A 106 -22.24 1.45 11.42
N ILE A 107 -22.67 1.66 10.17
CA ILE A 107 -24.09 1.90 9.84
C ILE A 107 -24.90 0.60 9.69
N GLY A 108 -24.24 -0.56 9.72
CA GLY A 108 -24.90 -1.87 9.60
C GLY A 108 -25.23 -2.29 8.17
N GLU A 109 -24.65 -1.64 7.16
CA GLU A 109 -24.78 -2.01 5.76
C GLU A 109 -23.80 -3.15 5.42
N VAL A 110 -24.24 -4.18 4.70
CA VAL A 110 -23.40 -5.34 4.36
C VAL A 110 -23.44 -5.59 2.86
N HIS A 111 -22.29 -5.89 2.25
CA HIS A 111 -22.24 -6.35 0.88
C HIS A 111 -22.85 -7.75 0.78
N GLN A 112 -23.86 -7.93 -0.08
CA GLN A 112 -24.28 -9.27 -0.48
C GLN A 112 -23.34 -9.78 -1.57
N LEU A 113 -22.22 -10.34 -1.14
CA LEU A 113 -21.27 -11.02 -2.03
C LEU A 113 -21.83 -12.40 -2.35
N ILE A 114 -22.05 -12.70 -3.63
CA ILE A 114 -22.32 -14.07 -4.08
C ILE A 114 -20.97 -14.80 -4.04
N LEU A 115 -20.87 -15.79 -3.15
CA LEU A 115 -19.72 -16.67 -2.99
C LEU A 115 -19.80 -17.86 -3.97
#